data_AF-A0A9D6L5N8-F1
#
_entry.id   AF-A0A9D6L5N8-F1
#
_cell.length_a   1.000
_cell.length_b   1.000
_cell.length_c   1.000
_cell.angle_alpha   90.00
_cell.angle_beta   90.00
_cell.angle_gamma   90.00
#
_symmetry.space_group_name_H-M   'P 1'
#
loop_
_entity.id
_entity.type
_entity.pdbx_description
1 polymer ?
#
loop_
_entity_poly.entity_id
_entity_poly.type
_entity_poly.pdbx_seq_one_letter_code
_entity_poly.pdbx_strand_id
1 'polypeptide(L)'
;MTERRVARRYELSLPVVVRSPIERQVEPHNGQTRDISTRGVYFLIEEDMAPGTELDFTLTLPAEITRGTEVFIRAHGRVVRVDRKTEDGTDKLGIAAVIEKYDIIRAEPVPS
;
A
#
# COMPACT_ATOMS: atom_id res chain seq x y z
N MET A 1 8.10 -21.63 16.89
CA MET A 1 7.50 -20.34 16.51
C MET A 1 6.94 -20.49 15.11
N THR A 2 5.64 -20.75 14.98
CA THR A 2 5.01 -21.16 13.73
C THR A 2 4.85 -19.94 12.81
N GLU A 3 5.43 -20.03 11.62
CA GLU A 3 5.32 -19.02 10.58
C GLU A 3 3.85 -18.82 10.18
N ARG A 4 3.24 -17.75 10.72
CA ARG A 4 1.82 -17.38 10.51
C ARG A 4 1.57 -16.64 9.18
N ARG A 5 2.52 -16.65 8.24
CA ARG A 5 2.40 -15.93 6.96
C ARG A 5 1.80 -16.88 5.91
N VAL A 6 0.48 -16.75 5.71
CA VAL A 6 -0.33 -17.60 4.81
C VAL A 6 -0.10 -17.28 3.31
N ALA A 7 0.55 -16.16 2.99
CA ALA A 7 0.78 -15.71 1.62
C ALA A 7 2.24 -15.29 1.41
N ARG A 8 2.78 -15.61 0.22
CA ARG A 8 4.11 -15.17 -0.21
C ARG A 8 4.16 -13.65 -0.26
N ARG A 9 5.20 -13.05 0.31
CA ARG A 9 5.46 -11.61 0.23
C ARG A 9 6.55 -11.35 -0.81
N TYR A 10 6.39 -10.25 -1.54
CA TYR A 10 7.37 -9.74 -2.49
C TYR A 10 7.88 -8.41 -1.97
N GLU A 11 9.20 -8.27 -1.87
CA GLU A 11 9.85 -6.99 -1.56
C GLU A 11 9.79 -6.11 -2.80
N LEU A 12 8.80 -5.22 -2.84
CA LEU A 12 8.55 -4.33 -3.96
C LEU A 12 8.39 -2.91 -3.43
N SER A 13 9.15 -1.98 -4.01
CA SER A 13 9.06 -0.55 -3.74
C SER A 13 8.11 0.09 -4.75
N LEU A 14 6.81 -0.08 -4.51
CA LEU A 14 5.76 0.49 -5.36
C LEU A 14 5.19 1.75 -4.72
N PRO A 15 4.86 2.78 -5.53
CA PRO A 15 4.07 3.92 -5.07
C PRO A 15 2.75 3.44 -4.46
N VAL A 16 2.42 3.96 -3.27
CA VAL A 16 1.13 3.78 -2.63
C VAL A 16 0.49 5.14 -2.34
N VAL A 17 -0.80 5.24 -2.64
CA VAL A 17 -1.62 6.41 -2.35
C VAL A 17 -2.72 5.97 -1.38
N VAL A 18 -2.73 6.51 -0.17
CA VAL A 18 -3.67 6.17 0.90
C VAL A 18 -4.71 7.28 1.07
N ARG A 19 -5.96 6.88 1.27
CA ARG A 19 -7.10 7.76 1.51
C ARG A 19 -7.82 7.31 2.78
N SER A 20 -8.03 8.24 3.70
CA SER A 20 -8.84 8.02 4.90
C SER A 20 -10.32 8.06 4.55
N PRO A 21 -11.13 7.06 4.94
CA PRO A 21 -12.58 7.10 4.73
C PRO A 21 -13.30 8.03 5.74
N ILE A 22 -12.67 8.38 6.87
CA ILE A 22 -13.32 9.06 8.00
C ILE A 22 -13.05 10.56 8.00
N GLU A 23 -11.89 10.98 7.49
CA GLU A 23 -11.57 12.40 7.41
C GLU A 23 -11.96 12.96 6.04
N ARG A 24 -12.68 14.09 6.05
CA ARG A 24 -12.80 14.98 4.88
C ARG A 24 -11.45 15.64 4.53
N GLN A 25 -10.33 15.01 4.85
CA GLN A 25 -9.03 15.42 4.34
C GLN A 25 -9.05 15.19 2.82
N VAL A 26 -8.93 16.30 2.11
CA VAL A 26 -9.03 16.35 0.65
C VAL A 26 -7.77 15.76 0.00
N GLU A 27 -6.67 15.68 0.74
CA GLU A 27 -5.38 15.30 0.18
C GLU A 27 -5.03 13.83 0.48
N PRO A 28 -4.67 13.06 -0.55
CA PRO A 28 -4.21 11.69 -0.35
C PRO A 28 -2.78 11.66 0.23
N HIS A 29 -2.51 10.71 1.13
CA HIS A 29 -1.17 10.50 1.66
C HIS A 29 -0.37 9.61 0.71
N ASN A 30 0.83 10.07 0.34
CA ASN A 30 1.71 9.33 -0.54
C ASN A 30 2.74 8.54 0.28
N GLY A 31 3.08 7.35 -0.19
CA GLY A 31 4.07 6.50 0.45
C GLY A 31 4.72 5.53 -0.53
N GLN A 32 5.58 4.68 0.01
CA GLN A 32 6.17 3.57 -0.73
C GLN A 32 5.99 2.26 0.02
N THR A 33 5.59 1.23 -0.71
CA THR A 33 5.59 -0.14 -0.18
C THR A 33 7.02 -0.61 0.07
N ARG A 34 7.17 -1.47 1.07
CA ARG A 34 8.40 -2.22 1.34
C ARG A 34 8.20 -3.67 0.96
N ASP A 35 7.01 -4.19 1.24
CA ASP A 35 6.59 -5.50 0.78
C ASP A 35 5.08 -5.57 0.57
N ILE A 36 4.66 -6.48 -0.32
CA ILE A 36 3.25 -6.75 -0.61
C ILE A 36 2.98 -8.25 -0.64
N SER A 37 1.74 -8.62 -0.39
CA SER A 37 1.19 -9.97 -0.61
C SER A 37 -0.30 -9.87 -0.96
N THR A 38 -0.91 -10.98 -1.32
CA THR A 38 -2.37 -11.03 -1.57
C THR A 38 -3.21 -10.77 -0.31
N ARG A 39 -2.61 -10.82 0.89
CA ARG A 39 -3.33 -10.69 2.17
C ARG A 39 -2.94 -9.47 2.99
N GLY A 40 -1.95 -8.71 2.55
CA GLY A 40 -1.42 -7.62 3.35
C GLY A 40 -0.30 -6.88 2.66
N VAL A 41 -0.11 -5.65 3.11
CA VAL A 41 0.87 -4.70 2.60
C VAL A 41 1.63 -4.11 3.76
N TYR A 42 2.89 -3.77 3.53
CA TYR A 42 3.70 -2.99 4.45
C TYR A 42 4.30 -1.81 3.69
N PHE A 43 4.07 -0.58 4.16
CA PHE A 43 4.48 0.64 3.49
C PHE A 43 4.89 1.72 4.49
N LEU A 44 5.61 2.74 4.01
CA LEU A 44 6.03 3.88 4.80
C LEU A 44 5.27 5.14 4.36
N ILE A 45 4.80 5.92 5.34
CA ILE A 45 4.20 7.25 5.17
C ILE A 45 4.74 8.22 6.23
N GLU A 46 4.50 9.51 6.02
CA GLU A 46 4.87 10.59 6.95
C GLU A 46 3.68 11.01 7.84
N GLU A 47 2.47 10.58 7.52
CA GLU A 47 1.25 10.89 8.28
C GLU A 47 0.98 9.87 9.39
N ASP A 48 0.55 10.35 10.56
CA ASP A 48 0.13 9.52 11.67
C ASP A 48 -1.07 8.63 11.32
N MET A 49 -0.99 7.36 11.71
CA MET A 49 -2.08 6.40 11.55
C MET A 49 -2.15 5.48 12.77
N ALA A 50 -3.36 5.05 13.12
CA ALA A 50 -3.57 4.18 14.27
C ALA A 50 -3.85 2.73 13.86
N PRO A 51 -3.44 1.73 14.66
CA PRO A 51 -3.94 0.37 14.53
C PRO A 51 -5.47 0.35 14.62
N GLY A 52 -6.11 -0.45 13.77
CA GLY A 52 -7.57 -0.53 13.66
C GLY A 52 -8.19 0.43 12.65
N THR A 53 -7.45 1.44 12.18
CA THR A 53 -7.93 2.37 11.15
C THR A 53 -8.20 1.63 9.83
N GLU A 54 -9.38 1.87 9.25
CA GLU A 54 -9.72 1.44 7.89
C GLU A 54 -9.11 2.39 6.87
N LEU A 55 -8.62 1.85 5.76
CA LEU A 55 -7.96 2.63 4.72
C LEU A 55 -8.28 2.10 3.33
N ASP A 56 -8.52 3.03 2.42
CA ASP A 56 -8.53 2.76 0.99
C ASP A 56 -7.17 3.17 0.43
N PHE A 57 -6.56 2.31 -0.38
CA PHE A 57 -5.27 2.62 -0.97
C PHE A 57 -5.17 2.12 -2.40
N THR A 58 -4.34 2.82 -3.18
CA THR A 58 -4.01 2.44 -4.55
C THR A 58 -2.53 2.14 -4.64
N LEU A 59 -2.18 0.96 -5.15
CA LEU A 59 -0.82 0.62 -5.56
C LEU A 59 -0.70 0.80 -7.07
N THR A 60 0.39 1.43 -7.51
CA THR A 60 0.72 1.53 -8.92
C THR A 60 1.80 0.52 -9.25
N LEU A 61 1.52 -0.38 -10.19
CA LEU A 61 2.48 -1.31 -10.75
C LEU A 61 2.93 -0.73 -12.10
N PRO A 62 4.19 -0.25 -12.20
CA PRO A 62 4.72 0.32 -13.43
C PRO A 62 4.76 -0.68 -14.58
N ALA A 63 4.75 -0.17 -15.81
CA ALA A 63 4.72 -0.98 -17.04
C ALA A 63 5.92 -1.95 -17.15
N GLU A 64 7.04 -1.60 -16.53
CA GLU A 64 8.26 -2.40 -16.42
C GLU A 64 8.03 -3.70 -15.65
N ILE A 65 7.11 -3.70 -14.68
CA ILE A 65 6.74 -4.87 -13.87
C ILE A 65 5.65 -5.68 -14.57
N THR A 66 4.68 -5.00 -15.18
CA THR A 66 3.46 -5.61 -15.75
C THR A 66 3.62 -6.06 -17.20
N ARG A 67 4.77 -5.77 -17.82
CA ARG A 67 5.10 -6.10 -19.22
C ARG A 67 4.24 -5.38 -20.26
N GLY A 68 3.98 -4.10 -20.05
CA GLY A 68 3.53 -3.21 -21.14
C GLY A 68 2.44 -2.21 -20.81
N THR A 69 1.63 -2.41 -19.77
CA THR A 69 0.60 -1.43 -19.37
C THR A 69 0.64 -1.18 -17.87
N GLU A 70 0.53 0.07 -17.47
CA GLU A 70 0.41 0.42 -16.06
C GLU A 70 -0.84 -0.24 -15.45
N VAL A 71 -0.68 -0.83 -14.28
CA VAL A 71 -1.74 -1.50 -13.55
C VAL A 71 -1.91 -0.85 -12.19
N PHE A 72 -3.14 -0.48 -11.86
CA PHE A 72 -3.51 0.02 -10.54
C PHE A 72 -4.19 -1.08 -9.76
N ILE A 73 -3.80 -1.26 -8.51
CA ILE A 73 -4.51 -2.11 -7.55
C ILE A 73 -5.19 -1.20 -6.56
N ARG A 74 -6.52 -1.12 -6.59
CA ARG A 74 -7.30 -0.44 -5.56
C ARG A 74 -7.68 -1.44 -4.50
N ALA A 75 -7.33 -1.17 -3.26
CA ALA A 75 -7.55 -2.09 -2.15
C ALA A 75 -8.18 -1.36 -0.98
N HIS A 76 -9.01 -2.11 -0.25
CA HIS A 76 -9.53 -1.72 1.05
C HIS A 76 -8.91 -2.64 2.10
N GLY A 77 -8.57 -2.05 3.24
CA GLY A 77 -7.91 -2.78 4.30
C GLY A 77 -7.98 -2.10 5.64
N ARG A 78 -7.30 -2.72 6.61
CA ARG A 78 -7.23 -2.24 7.98
C ARG A 78 -5.80 -2.27 8.48
N VAL A 79 -5.37 -1.21 9.16
CA VAL A 79 -4.09 -1.18 9.86
C VAL A 79 -4.10 -2.19 10.99
N VAL A 80 -3.09 -3.05 11.03
CA VAL A 80 -2.91 -4.02 12.12
C VAL A 80 -1.73 -3.68 13.02
N ARG A 81 -0.78 -2.89 12.52
CA ARG A 81 0.42 -2.48 13.27
C ARG A 81 1.04 -1.23 12.67
N VAL A 82 1.59 -0.39 13.54
CA VAL A 82 2.29 0.84 13.20
C VAL A 82 3.65 0.81 13.89
N ASP A 83 4.72 0.99 13.12
CA ASP A 83 6.09 1.04 13.60
C ASP A 83 6.63 2.46 13.42
N ARG A 84 7.22 3.05 14.47
CA ARG A 84 8.00 4.28 14.30
C ARG A 84 9.36 3.92 13.71
N LYS A 85 9.72 4.58 12.61
CA LYS A 85 10.99 4.42 11.91
C LYS A 85 11.63 5.78 11.71
N THR A 86 12.95 5.81 11.71
CA THR A 86 13.70 6.98 11.27
C THR A 86 14.52 6.51 10.05
N GLU A 87 14.27 7.11 8.90
CA GLU A 87 15.02 6.86 7.66
C GLU A 87 15.60 8.18 7.16
N ASP A 88 16.91 8.19 6.88
CA ASP A 88 17.63 9.38 6.40
C ASP A 88 17.47 10.64 7.27
N GLY A 89 17.26 10.45 8.59
CA GLY A 89 17.05 11.53 9.55
C GLY A 89 15.62 12.08 9.57
N THR A 90 14.70 11.50 8.80
CA THR A 90 13.27 11.83 8.82
C THR A 90 12.49 10.73 9.52
N ASP A 91 11.63 11.13 10.45
CA ASP A 91 10.71 10.21 11.10
C ASP A 91 9.61 9.80 10.12
N LYS A 92 9.49 8.48 9.91
CA LYS A 92 8.48 7.83 9.07
C LYS A 92 7.73 6.79 9.86
N LEU A 93 6.52 6.49 9.42
CA LEU A 93 5.68 5.48 10.03
C LEU A 93 5.56 4.29 9.10
N GLY A 94 5.96 3.13 9.61
CA GLY A 94 5.77 1.84 8.98
C GLY A 94 4.37 1.31 9.26
N ILE A 95 3.55 1.24 8.24
CA ILE A 95 2.17 0.79 8.33
C ILE A 95 2.07 -0.63 7.80
N ALA A 96 1.68 -1.56 8.67
CA ALA A 96 1.27 -2.90 8.25
C ALA A 96 -0.25 -2.97 8.21
N ALA A 97 -0.80 -3.27 7.03
CA ALA A 97 -2.23 -3.40 6.83
C ALA A 97 -2.59 -4.79 6.27
N VAL A 98 -3.76 -5.29 6.66
CA VAL A 98 -4.39 -6.43 6.01
C VAL A 98 -5.17 -5.95 4.79
N ILE A 99 -5.15 -6.74 3.72
CA ILE A 99 -5.98 -6.50 2.54
C ILE A 99 -7.25 -7.32 2.72
N GLU A 100 -8.39 -6.65 2.74
CA GLU A 100 -9.70 -7.29 2.87
C GLU A 100 -10.32 -7.56 1.49
N LYS A 101 -10.18 -6.60 0.58
CA LYS A 101 -10.60 -6.71 -0.82
C LYS A 101 -9.72 -5.85 -1.70
N TYR A 102 -9.58 -6.23 -2.97
CA TYR A 102 -8.90 -5.42 -3.98
C TYR A 102 -9.45 -5.66 -5.38
N ASP A 103 -9.31 -4.66 -6.22
CA ASP A 103 -9.63 -4.67 -7.63
C ASP A 103 -8.39 -4.30 -8.45
N ILE A 104 -8.18 -5.01 -9.56
CA ILE A 104 -7.10 -4.73 -10.52
C ILE A 104 -7.68 -3.91 -11.66
N ILE A 105 -7.18 -2.70 -11.84
CA ILE A 105 -7.57 -1.76 -12.88
C ILE A 105 -6.39 -1.63 -13.85
N ARG A 106 -6.59 -2.02 -15.10
CA ARG A 106 -5.57 -1.92 -16.14
C ARG A 106 -5.88 -0.68 -16.98
N ALA A 107 -4.88 0.16 -17.22
CA ALA A 107 -5.03 1.17 -18.27
C ALA A 107 -5.21 0.45 -19.62
N GLU A 108 -6.19 0.88 -20.42
CA GLU A 108 -6.25 0.43 -21.81
C GLU A 108 -4.99 0.92 -22.52
N PRO A 109 -4.33 0.07 -23.33
CA PRO A 109 -3.22 0.55 -24.15
C PRO A 109 -3.73 1.68 -25.04
N VAL A 110 -3.09 2.85 -24.99
CA VAL A 110 -3.38 3.95 -25.92
C VAL A 110 -3.15 3.40 -27.33
N PRO A 111 -4.18 3.31 -28.19
CA PRO A 111 -3.98 2.85 -29.56
C PRO A 111 -3.07 3.85 -30.27
N SER A 112 -1.96 3.33 -30.80
CA SER A 112 -0.99 4.04 -31.64
C SER A 112 -1.58 4.51 -32.96
#